data_AF-N6UZF0-F1
#
_entry.id   AF-N6UZF0-F1
#
_cell.length_a   1.000
_cell.length_b   1.000
_cell.length_c   1.000
_cell.angle_alpha   90.00
_cell.angle_beta   90.00
_cell.angle_gamma   90.00
#
_symmetry.space_group_name_H-M   'P 1'
#
loop_
_entity.id
_entity.type
_entity.pdbx_description
1 polymer ?
#
loop_
_entity_poly.entity_id
_entity_poly.type
_entity_poly.pdbx_seq_one_letter_code
_entity_poly.pdbx_strand_id
1 'polypeptide(L)'
;MQSEKWATRALAVVAKSGVDIGGIDEIMKLGMAGIAMLGVASLVNCPFEEIEPLLDEMMWCVCIKPDPQRPNYIREDLIEEDIEEIATRLYLRSEVFQLITGFSVTGGLSSETSSSAPAHPSPSSNIPTFPEPSVQFSRSQKTKRPR
;
A
#
# COMPACT_ATOMS: atom_id res chain seq x y z
N MET A 1 -6.00 5.97 -9.14
CA MET A 1 -5.75 6.14 -10.59
C MET A 1 -4.29 6.48 -10.92
N GLN A 2 -3.58 7.33 -10.16
CA GLN A 2 -2.16 7.64 -10.44
C GLN A 2 -1.24 6.41 -10.37
N SER A 3 -1.40 5.57 -9.34
CA SER A 3 -0.62 4.33 -9.15
C SER A 3 -0.78 3.33 -10.30
N GLU A 4 -1.99 3.18 -10.83
CA GLU A 4 -2.28 2.30 -11.97
C GLU A 4 -1.62 2.79 -13.27
N LYS A 5 -1.68 4.11 -13.53
CA LYS A 5 -0.99 4.74 -14.66
C LYS A 5 0.52 4.61 -14.56
N TRP A 6 1.06 4.74 -13.35
CA TRP A 6 2.47 4.48 -13.07
C TRP A 6 2.83 3.03 -13.36
N ALA A 7 2.09 2.07 -12.80
CA ALA A 7 2.37 0.64 -12.97
C ALA A 7 2.30 0.19 -14.43
N THR A 8 1.32 0.70 -15.19
CA THR A 8 1.17 0.38 -16.62
C THR A 8 2.35 0.90 -17.44
N ARG A 9 2.81 2.13 -17.17
CA ARG A 9 4.00 2.68 -17.85
C ARG A 9 5.27 1.95 -17.43
N ALA A 10 5.43 1.64 -16.15
CA ALA A 10 6.56 0.85 -15.67
C ALA A 10 6.63 -0.49 -16.40
N LEU A 11 5.51 -1.21 -16.50
CA LEU A 11 5.44 -2.46 -17.25
C LEU A 11 5.73 -2.28 -18.75
N ALA A 12 5.22 -1.22 -19.37
CA ALA A 12 5.48 -0.93 -20.79
C ALA A 12 6.96 -0.63 -21.07
N VAL A 13 7.60 0.13 -20.18
CA VAL A 13 9.03 0.46 -20.24
C VAL A 13 9.88 -0.80 -20.06
N VAL A 14 9.53 -1.63 -19.07
CA VAL A 14 10.16 -2.95 -18.85
C VAL A 14 10.02 -3.82 -20.11
N ALA A 15 8.82 -3.92 -20.70
CA ALA A 15 8.58 -4.73 -21.89
C ALA A 15 9.41 -4.25 -23.10
N LYS A 16 9.65 -2.93 -23.22
CA LYS A 16 10.48 -2.34 -24.28
C LYS A 16 11.98 -2.52 -24.05
N SER A 17 12.42 -2.71 -22.81
CA SER A 17 13.85 -2.78 -22.44
C SER A 17 14.60 -3.99 -23.02
N GLY A 18 13.89 -4.97 -23.59
CA GLY A 18 14.52 -6.13 -24.22
C GLY A 18 15.29 -7.04 -23.25
N VAL A 19 14.96 -6.96 -21.94
CA VAL A 19 15.58 -7.82 -20.92
C VAL A 19 15.26 -9.28 -21.22
N ASP A 20 16.29 -10.04 -21.57
CA ASP A 20 16.22 -11.50 -21.61
C ASP A 20 16.38 -12.02 -20.18
N ILE A 21 15.27 -12.33 -19.52
CA ILE A 21 15.33 -13.04 -18.26
C ILE A 21 15.28 -14.54 -18.52
N GLY A 22 16.45 -15.17 -18.47
CA GLY A 22 16.52 -16.62 -18.43
C GLY A 22 15.63 -17.17 -17.30
N GLY A 23 14.73 -18.10 -17.64
CA GLY A 23 13.80 -18.68 -16.66
C GLY A 23 12.62 -17.77 -16.29
N ILE A 24 12.13 -16.94 -17.22
CA ILE A 24 10.95 -16.09 -16.98
C ILE A 24 9.74 -16.87 -16.44
N ASP A 25 9.57 -18.13 -16.84
CA ASP A 25 8.53 -19.02 -16.32
C ASP A 25 8.68 -19.28 -14.82
N GLU A 26 9.90 -19.45 -14.32
CA GLU A 26 10.15 -19.61 -12.89
C GLU A 26 9.91 -18.30 -12.14
N ILE A 27 10.30 -17.16 -12.72
CA ILE A 27 10.10 -15.84 -12.11
C ILE A 27 8.61 -15.49 -12.06
N MET A 28 7.85 -15.79 -13.10
CA MET A 28 6.39 -15.59 -13.10
C MET A 28 5.70 -16.43 -12.03
N LYS A 29 6.20 -17.63 -11.69
CA LYS A 29 5.67 -18.44 -10.56
C LYS A 29 5.88 -17.78 -9.20
N LEU A 30 6.84 -16.87 -9.06
CA LEU A 30 7.05 -16.08 -7.84
C LEU A 30 6.00 -14.95 -7.68
N GLY A 31 5.11 -14.76 -8.66
CA GLY A 31 4.07 -13.74 -8.63
C GLY A 31 4.65 -12.31 -8.59
N MET A 32 4.15 -11.48 -7.69
CA MET A 32 4.63 -10.09 -7.56
C MET A 32 6.10 -9.99 -7.14
N ALA A 33 6.64 -10.97 -6.43
CA ALA A 33 8.07 -11.00 -6.11
C ALA A 33 8.91 -11.17 -7.40
N GLY A 34 8.42 -11.98 -8.34
CA GLY A 34 9.03 -12.12 -9.65
C GLY A 34 8.95 -10.85 -10.50
N ILE A 35 7.79 -10.19 -10.49
CA ILE A 35 7.60 -8.88 -11.15
C ILE A 35 8.54 -7.84 -10.55
N ALA A 36 8.72 -7.86 -9.22
CA ALA A 36 9.63 -6.96 -8.53
C ALA A 36 11.09 -7.16 -9.00
N MET A 37 11.55 -8.42 -9.06
CA MET A 37 12.89 -8.78 -9.54
C MET A 37 13.09 -8.37 -11.01
N LEU A 38 12.10 -8.61 -11.86
CA LEU A 38 12.11 -8.18 -13.26
C LEU A 38 12.19 -6.65 -13.38
N GLY A 39 11.40 -5.92 -12.57
CA GLY A 39 11.43 -4.46 -12.52
C GLY A 39 12.83 -3.93 -12.22
N VAL A 40 13.50 -4.47 -11.20
CA VAL A 40 14.88 -4.08 -10.85
C VAL A 40 15.87 -4.43 -11.98
N ALA A 41 15.77 -5.62 -12.56
CA ALA A 41 16.65 -6.05 -13.66
C ALA A 41 16.48 -5.16 -14.90
N SER A 42 15.27 -4.66 -15.15
CA SER A 42 14.98 -3.80 -16.31
C SER A 42 15.63 -2.44 -16.27
N LEU A 43 16.00 -1.95 -15.09
CA LEU A 43 16.67 -0.66 -14.92
C LEU A 43 18.06 -0.66 -15.59
N VAL A 44 18.68 -1.82 -15.79
CA VAL A 44 20.00 -1.93 -16.42
C VAL A 44 19.95 -1.66 -17.93
N ASN A 45 18.84 -1.99 -18.59
CA ASN A 45 18.73 -1.96 -20.05
C ASN A 45 17.84 -0.82 -20.57
N CYS A 46 17.20 -0.06 -19.68
CA CYS A 46 16.30 0.99 -20.08
C CYS A 46 17.01 2.36 -20.12
N PRO A 47 16.77 3.19 -21.15
CA PRO A 47 17.31 4.55 -21.21
C PRO A 47 16.80 5.40 -20.05
N PHE A 48 17.68 6.19 -19.43
CA PHE A 48 17.37 6.97 -18.24
C PHE A 48 16.17 7.90 -18.47
N GLU A 49 16.03 8.47 -19.66
CA GLU A 49 14.94 9.38 -20.04
C GLU A 49 13.55 8.73 -19.97
N GLU A 50 13.46 7.40 -20.09
CA GLU A 50 12.20 6.65 -19.92
C GLU A 50 11.93 6.27 -18.45
N ILE A 51 12.98 6.06 -17.65
CA ILE A 51 12.88 5.60 -16.25
C ILE A 51 12.75 6.78 -15.27
N GLU A 52 13.47 7.87 -15.51
CA GLU A 52 13.49 9.08 -14.66
C GLU A 52 12.08 9.53 -14.23
N PRO A 53 11.10 9.74 -15.15
CA PRO A 53 9.76 10.15 -14.74
C PRO A 53 9.05 9.10 -13.85
N LEU A 54 9.36 7.82 -14.01
CA LEU A 54 8.80 6.77 -13.16
C LEU A 54 9.41 6.81 -11.75
N LEU A 55 10.73 7.03 -11.65
CA LEU A 55 11.43 7.12 -10.37
C LEU A 55 11.06 8.38 -9.59
N ASP A 56 10.73 9.46 -10.27
CA ASP A 56 10.28 10.71 -9.65
C ASP A 56 8.84 10.59 -9.15
N GLU A 57 7.96 9.96 -9.94
CA GLU A 57 6.59 9.70 -9.49
C GLU A 57 6.51 8.73 -8.31
N MET A 58 7.45 7.78 -8.19
CA MET A 58 7.55 6.94 -6.97
C MET A 58 7.78 7.80 -5.72
N MET A 59 8.54 8.90 -5.83
CA MET A 59 8.83 9.76 -4.69
C MET A 59 7.63 10.59 -4.24
N TRP A 60 6.54 10.66 -5.04
CA TRP A 60 5.30 11.34 -4.62
C TRP A 60 4.58 10.63 -3.47
N CYS A 61 4.90 9.36 -3.20
CA CYS A 61 4.38 8.64 -2.05
C CYS A 61 5.14 8.94 -0.74
N VAL A 62 6.18 9.78 -0.80
CA VAL A 62 7.06 10.11 0.33
C VAL A 62 6.74 11.51 0.82
N CYS A 63 6.55 11.66 2.14
CA CYS A 63 6.38 12.95 2.80
C CYS A 63 7.41 13.11 3.91
N ILE A 64 7.69 14.35 4.30
CA ILE A 64 8.69 14.67 5.34
C ILE A 64 8.04 15.26 6.59
N LYS A 65 8.60 14.91 7.75
CA LYS A 65 8.31 15.53 9.04
C LYS A 65 9.52 16.35 9.48
N PRO A 66 9.58 17.66 9.16
CA PRO A 66 10.80 18.44 9.34
C PRO A 66 11.06 18.85 10.79
N ASP A 67 10.02 18.89 11.63
CA ASP A 67 10.14 19.32 13.03
C ASP A 67 9.77 18.18 13.99
N PRO A 68 10.74 17.59 14.71
CA PRO A 68 10.49 16.50 15.64
C PRO A 68 9.67 16.95 16.87
N GLN A 69 9.61 18.24 17.19
CA GLN A 69 8.79 18.77 18.28
C GLN A 69 7.32 18.96 17.87
N ARG A 70 7.01 18.91 16.57
CA ARG A 70 5.65 19.01 16.01
C ARG A 70 5.32 17.76 15.19
N PRO A 71 5.09 16.60 15.83
CA PRO A 71 4.93 15.32 15.13
C PRO A 71 3.69 15.21 14.22
N ASN A 72 2.73 16.13 14.39
CA ASN A 72 1.52 16.25 13.58
C ASN A 72 1.72 17.14 12.34
N TYR A 73 2.82 17.88 12.26
CA TYR A 73 3.14 18.66 11.08
C TYR A 73 3.83 17.75 10.06
N ILE A 74 3.15 17.54 8.94
CA ILE A 74 3.65 16.79 7.78
C ILE A 74 3.69 17.77 6.62
N ARG A 75 4.81 17.80 5.91
CA ARG A 75 4.90 18.46 4.62
C ARG A 75 4.82 17.39 3.55
N GLU A 76 3.77 17.49 2.73
CA GLU A 76 3.44 16.50 1.70
C GLU A 76 4.47 16.52 0.56
N ASP A 77 4.85 17.72 0.12
CA ASP A 77 5.81 17.89 -0.98
C ASP A 77 7.26 17.80 -0.48
N LEU A 78 8.03 16.88 -1.05
CA LEU A 78 9.48 16.86 -0.95
C LEU A 78 10.08 17.98 -1.81
N ILE A 79 11.00 18.75 -1.23
CA ILE A 79 11.85 19.68 -1.99
C ILE A 79 13.21 19.02 -2.25
N GLU A 80 13.92 19.44 -3.29
CA GLU A 80 15.19 18.81 -3.70
C GLU A 80 16.23 18.86 -2.57
N GLU A 81 16.20 19.92 -1.76
CA GLU A 81 17.11 20.12 -0.63
C GLU A 81 16.78 19.23 0.59
N ASP A 82 15.66 18.50 0.59
CA ASP A 82 15.31 17.62 1.71
C ASP A 82 16.18 16.36 1.77
N ILE A 83 16.71 15.90 0.63
CA ILE A 83 17.45 14.64 0.52
C ILE A 83 18.66 14.81 -0.41
N GLU A 84 19.79 15.15 0.19
CA GLU A 84 21.07 15.27 -0.53
C GLU A 84 21.70 13.90 -0.81
N GLU A 85 21.55 12.94 0.11
CA GLU A 85 22.23 11.65 0.04
C GLU A 85 21.54 10.69 -0.96
N ILE A 86 22.29 10.25 -1.97
CA ILE A 86 21.81 9.30 -3.00
C ILE A 86 21.35 7.99 -2.36
N ALA A 87 22.07 7.48 -1.36
CA ALA A 87 21.71 6.25 -0.65
C ALA A 87 20.32 6.34 -0.01
N THR A 88 19.98 7.50 0.56
CA THR A 88 18.67 7.75 1.16
C THR A 88 17.56 7.76 0.10
N ARG A 89 17.79 8.35 -1.07
CA ARG A 89 16.82 8.31 -2.18
C ARG A 89 16.58 6.88 -2.67
N LEU A 90 17.64 6.07 -2.79
CA LEU A 90 17.52 4.67 -3.18
C LEU A 90 16.79 3.83 -2.13
N TYR A 91 17.07 4.08 -0.85
CA TYR A 91 16.36 3.43 0.25
C TYR A 91 14.86 3.74 0.22
N LEU A 92 14.48 5.01 0.12
CA LEU A 92 13.07 5.41 0.05
C LEU A 92 12.36 4.84 -1.17
N ARG A 93 13.01 4.84 -2.34
CA ARG A 93 12.47 4.20 -3.54
C ARG A 93 12.27 2.70 -3.33
N SER A 94 13.17 2.02 -2.62
CA SER A 94 13.00 0.60 -2.29
C SER A 94 11.82 0.35 -1.36
N GLU A 95 11.60 1.21 -0.35
CA GLU A 95 10.44 1.13 0.55
C GLU A 95 9.12 1.38 -0.20
N VAL A 96 9.08 2.40 -1.07
CA VAL A 96 7.89 2.66 -1.92
C VAL A 96 7.64 1.48 -2.86
N PHE A 97 8.69 0.94 -3.48
CA PHE A 97 8.56 -0.23 -4.35
C PHE A 97 8.05 -1.45 -3.59
N GLN A 98 8.55 -1.67 -2.37
CA GLN A 98 8.08 -2.72 -1.48
C GLN A 98 6.64 -2.48 -1.03
N LEU A 99 6.20 -1.23 -0.83
CA LEU A 99 4.79 -0.96 -0.56
C LEU A 99 3.91 -1.32 -1.76
N ILE A 100 4.36 -1.03 -2.99
CA ILE A 100 3.64 -1.34 -4.23
C ILE A 100 3.61 -2.85 -4.52
N THR A 101 4.68 -3.59 -4.18
CA THR A 101 4.84 -5.02 -4.52
C THR A 101 4.59 -5.97 -3.35
N GLY A 102 4.73 -5.49 -2.11
CA GLY A 102 4.87 -6.26 -0.88
C GLY A 102 3.58 -6.75 -0.26
N PHE A 103 2.41 -6.29 -0.72
CA PHE A 103 1.13 -6.93 -0.38
C PHE A 103 1.10 -8.42 -0.77
N SER A 104 1.98 -8.86 -1.68
CA SER A 104 2.15 -10.28 -2.03
C SER A 104 3.29 -11.00 -1.31
N VAL A 105 4.27 -10.29 -0.73
CA VAL A 105 5.41 -10.91 -0.03
C VAL A 105 5.09 -11.19 1.45
N THR A 106 4.20 -10.38 2.04
CA THR A 106 3.83 -10.47 3.47
C THR A 106 2.51 -11.21 3.73
N GLY A 107 1.91 -11.82 2.71
CA GLY A 107 0.74 -12.70 2.89
C GLY A 107 1.01 -13.97 3.71
N GLY A 108 2.27 -14.29 3.98
CA GLY A 108 2.68 -15.47 4.75
C GLY A 108 3.11 -15.20 6.20
N LEU A 109 3.19 -13.94 6.66
CA LEU A 109 3.73 -13.64 7.99
C LEU A 109 3.01 -12.48 8.69
N SER A 110 1.67 -12.51 8.68
CA SER A 110 0.88 -11.94 9.77
C SER A 110 0.35 -13.09 10.61
N SER A 111 1.25 -13.84 11.25
CA SER A 111 0.86 -14.53 12.48
C SER A 111 0.80 -13.45 13.54
N GLU A 112 -0.38 -12.86 13.72
CA GLU A 112 -0.69 -12.13 14.93
C GLU A 112 -0.28 -13.05 16.09
N THR A 113 0.72 -12.65 16.86
CA THR A 113 1.06 -13.28 18.11
C THR A 113 -0.09 -12.98 19.07
N SER A 114 -1.15 -13.77 18.97
CA SER A 114 -2.15 -13.91 20.02
C SER A 114 -1.42 -14.53 21.21
N SER A 115 -0.78 -13.68 22.01
CA SER A 115 -0.19 -14.05 23.29
C SER A 115 -1.33 -14.47 24.22
N SER A 116 -1.71 -15.73 24.14
CA SER A 116 -2.63 -16.36 25.07
C SER A 116 -1.89 -16.53 26.39
N ALA A 117 -2.16 -15.61 27.33
CA ALA A 117 -1.78 -15.75 28.73
C ALA A 117 -2.35 -17.07 29.30
N PRO A 118 -1.66 -17.73 30.25
CA PRO A 118 -2.04 -19.06 30.70
C PRO A 118 -3.40 -19.04 31.42
N ALA A 119 -4.29 -19.93 30.97
CA ALA A 119 -5.62 -20.12 31.51
C ALA A 119 -5.57 -20.54 33.00
N HIS A 120 -6.02 -19.64 33.87
CA HIS A 120 -6.57 -20.00 35.17
C HIS A 120 -8.05 -20.42 34.98
N PRO A 121 -8.54 -21.45 35.69
CA PRO A 121 -9.84 -22.06 35.42
C PRO A 121 -11.02 -21.13 35.76
N SER A 122 -11.99 -21.09 34.85
CA SER A 122 -13.25 -20.35 34.92
C SER A 122 -14.08 -20.65 36.17
N PRO A 123 -14.92 -19.70 36.58
CA PRO A 123 -16.32 -20.05 36.78
C PRO A 123 -17.28 -19.10 36.02
N SER A 124 -18.04 -19.74 35.13
CA SER A 124 -19.41 -19.46 34.69
C SER A 124 -20.12 -18.20 35.22
N SER A 125 -20.59 -17.35 34.31
CA SER A 125 -21.83 -16.59 34.50
C SER A 125 -22.50 -16.28 33.15
N ASN A 126 -23.67 -16.88 32.95
CA ASN A 126 -24.50 -16.76 31.75
C ASN A 126 -25.12 -15.35 31.67
N ILE A 127 -24.93 -14.64 30.56
CA ILE A 127 -25.69 -13.41 30.25
C ILE A 127 -26.65 -13.71 29.09
N PRO A 128 -27.97 -13.65 29.29
CA PRO A 128 -28.96 -13.91 28.25
C PRO A 128 -29.00 -12.80 27.20
N THR A 129 -29.02 -13.21 25.93
CA THR A 129 -29.30 -12.39 24.74
C THR A 129 -30.65 -11.68 24.88
N PHE A 130 -30.66 -10.35 24.88
CA PHE A 130 -31.89 -9.54 24.80
C PHE A 130 -32.29 -9.35 23.32
N PRO A 131 -33.57 -9.58 22.96
CA PRO A 131 -34.02 -9.47 21.58
C PRO A 131 -34.31 -8.03 21.16
N GLU A 132 -34.09 -7.82 19.87
CA GLU A 132 -34.40 -6.67 19.01
C GLU A 132 -35.81 -6.07 19.23
N PRO A 133 -35.98 -4.74 19.41
CA PRO A 133 -37.30 -4.13 19.41
C PRO A 133 -37.72 -3.72 17.98
N SER A 134 -38.70 -4.44 17.46
CA SER A 134 -39.43 -4.11 16.24
C SER A 134 -40.25 -2.83 16.40
N VAL A 135 -39.86 -1.73 15.76
CA VAL A 135 -40.70 -0.52 15.67
C VAL A 135 -41.44 -0.52 14.34
N GLN A 136 -42.70 -0.95 14.37
CA GLN A 136 -43.67 -0.83 13.28
C GLN A 136 -44.01 0.65 13.04
N PHE A 137 -43.52 1.24 11.95
CA PHE A 137 -43.96 2.57 11.52
C PHE A 137 -45.26 2.46 10.70
N SER A 138 -46.39 2.73 11.36
CA SER A 138 -47.71 2.76 10.75
C SER A 138 -47.90 4.00 9.88
N ARG A 139 -48.21 3.76 8.61
CA ARG A 139 -48.64 4.74 7.61
C ARG A 139 -50.02 5.28 7.96
N SER A 140 -50.14 6.59 8.22
CA SER A 140 -51.43 7.26 8.18
C SER A 140 -51.31 8.64 7.52
N GLN A 141 -52.03 8.81 6.40
CA GLN A 141 -52.19 10.07 5.68
C GLN A 141 -53.24 10.93 6.39
N LYS A 142 -53.01 12.25 6.58
CA LYS A 142 -54.06 13.29 6.39
C LYS A 142 -53.55 14.74 6.46
N THR A 143 -53.50 15.38 5.29
CA THR A 143 -54.02 16.71 4.91
C THR A 143 -53.87 17.98 5.78
N LYS A 144 -53.48 19.07 5.08
CA LYS A 144 -53.93 20.48 5.16
C LYS A 144 -53.51 21.35 6.36
N ARG A 145 -52.65 22.34 6.08
CA ARG A 145 -52.66 23.69 6.71
C ARG A 145 -53.00 24.74 5.66
N PRO A 146 -53.88 25.70 6.00
CA PRO A 146 -53.55 27.10 5.70
C PRO A 146 -53.93 28.04 6.84
N ARG A 147 -53.10 29.07 7.06
CA ARG A 147 -53.46 30.48 7.18
C ARG A 147 -52.19 31.30 7.31
#